data_AF-A0A440Y202-F1
#
_entry.id   AF-A0A440Y202-F1
#
_cell.length_a   1.000
_cell.length_b   1.000
_cell.length_c   1.000
_cell.angle_alpha   90.00
_cell.angle_beta   90.00
_cell.angle_gamma   90.00
#
_symmetry.space_group_name_H-M   'P 1'
#
loop_
_entity.id
_entity.type
_entity.pdbx_description
1 polymer ?
#
loop_
_entity_poly.entity_id
_entity_poly.type
_entity_poly.pdbx_seq_one_letter_code
_entity_poly.pdbx_strand_id
1 'polypeptide(L)'
;MADESKGSYTYPDTPGDPDRTGVLRNKFGRTRHSELGPADYAMTHIRQSEIAEGRGPSGNFDKEHLKAIHGYIFQDVYEWAGHTRNESPIVDGQRVEPIGSLSKGSTSFLHGSRIDFGLDEALKPIRDPDVLRTATPERFAERAGQVLAELNYVHPFREGNGRAQEAFIAELGRHYGHEVDFTVISKPRMIEASIETTNDPSSPAMKHVLEDSINPNRREALRAAFADLERCGEEPFEHNIRTARPGEEITGQILGHDDRVASIVTDERIIAVDRAELPERLPDDNTEVYFTARSDFSRLGRERQATEAHLRPQQAEQPQRDRSTGLKATEAEMAARRDRERDDDDRGR
;
A
#
# COMPACT_ATOMS: atom_id res chain seq x y z
N MET A 1 19.69 -0.34 -45.22
CA MET A 1 20.21 -0.39 -43.84
C MET A 1 19.27 -1.30 -43.08
N ALA A 2 19.77 -2.39 -42.50
CA ALA A 2 18.93 -3.27 -41.69
C ALA A 2 18.44 -2.45 -40.50
N ASP A 3 17.13 -2.41 -40.31
CA ASP A 3 16.49 -1.91 -39.10
C ASP A 3 16.97 -2.81 -37.97
N GLU A 4 18.03 -2.40 -37.26
CA GLU A 4 18.45 -3.07 -36.03
C GLU A 4 17.25 -3.02 -35.09
N SER A 5 16.58 -4.15 -34.90
CA SER A 5 15.40 -4.23 -34.04
C SER A 5 15.77 -3.63 -32.69
N LYS A 6 15.16 -2.50 -32.35
CA LYS A 6 15.39 -1.84 -31.07
C LYS A 6 15.06 -2.81 -29.94
N GLY A 7 15.87 -2.80 -28.88
CA GLY A 7 15.62 -3.63 -27.71
C GLY A 7 14.25 -3.31 -27.10
N SER A 8 13.63 -4.31 -26.47
CA SER A 8 12.32 -4.15 -25.82
C SER A 8 12.39 -4.57 -24.36
N TYR A 9 11.57 -3.94 -23.51
CA TYR A 9 11.36 -4.39 -22.13
C TYR A 9 10.48 -5.64 -22.05
N THR A 10 9.78 -6.03 -23.11
CA THR A 10 8.85 -7.17 -23.12
C THR A 10 9.23 -8.22 -24.17
N TYR A 11 8.81 -9.46 -23.93
CA TYR A 11 8.76 -10.48 -24.96
C TYR A 11 7.67 -10.12 -26.00
N PRO A 12 7.76 -10.65 -27.24
CA PRO A 12 6.69 -10.51 -28.23
C PRO A 12 5.38 -11.08 -27.71
N ASP A 13 4.29 -10.33 -27.92
CA ASP A 13 2.96 -10.75 -27.51
C ASP A 13 2.48 -11.96 -28.33
N THR A 14 1.69 -12.83 -27.69
CA THR A 14 0.96 -13.90 -28.39
C THR A 14 -0.51 -13.50 -28.55
N PRO A 15 -1.00 -13.27 -29.78
CA PRO A 15 -2.40 -12.88 -30.01
C PRO A 15 -3.38 -13.85 -29.37
N GLY A 16 -4.33 -13.33 -28.57
CA GLY A 16 -5.35 -14.13 -27.89
C GLY A 16 -4.88 -14.86 -26.63
N ASP A 17 -3.63 -14.68 -26.18
CA ASP A 17 -3.12 -15.24 -24.93
C ASP A 17 -2.76 -14.08 -23.95
N PRO A 18 -3.64 -13.71 -23.01
CA PRO A 18 -3.37 -12.65 -22.04
C PRO A 18 -2.19 -12.99 -21.13
N ASP A 19 -1.92 -14.27 -20.89
CA ASP A 19 -0.78 -14.73 -20.09
C ASP A 19 0.56 -14.47 -20.80
N ARG A 20 0.55 -14.22 -22.11
CA ARG A 20 1.72 -13.94 -22.95
C ARG A 20 1.70 -12.54 -23.57
N THR A 21 0.95 -11.61 -23.00
CA THR A 21 0.86 -10.23 -23.47
C THR A 21 1.56 -9.29 -22.49
N GLY A 22 2.54 -8.52 -22.95
CA GLY A 22 3.27 -7.55 -22.14
C GLY A 22 4.18 -8.15 -21.07
N VAL A 23 4.58 -9.42 -21.20
CA VAL A 23 5.47 -10.09 -20.24
C VAL A 23 6.85 -9.46 -20.30
N LEU A 24 7.33 -8.95 -19.16
CA LEU A 24 8.64 -8.31 -19.05
C LEU A 24 9.77 -9.31 -19.28
N ARG A 25 10.78 -8.90 -20.05
CA ARG A 25 12.03 -9.65 -20.18
C ARG A 25 12.70 -9.76 -18.83
N ASN A 26 13.10 -10.99 -18.49
CA ASN A 26 13.59 -11.35 -17.17
C ASN A 26 14.71 -12.38 -17.28
N LYS A 27 15.57 -12.42 -16.26
CA LYS A 27 16.75 -13.30 -16.18
C LYS A 27 16.41 -14.79 -16.15
N PHE A 28 15.15 -15.14 -15.93
CA PHE A 28 14.66 -16.52 -15.91
C PHE A 28 14.20 -17.03 -17.27
N GLY A 29 14.08 -16.16 -18.28
CA GLY A 29 13.57 -16.52 -19.61
C GLY A 29 12.06 -16.85 -19.62
N ARG A 30 11.29 -16.40 -18.62
CA ARG A 30 9.85 -16.73 -18.50
C ARG A 30 9.02 -15.81 -19.37
N THR A 31 8.24 -16.39 -20.29
CA THR A 31 7.43 -15.64 -21.26
C THR A 31 5.93 -15.68 -20.93
N ARG A 32 5.57 -16.06 -19.71
CA ARG A 32 4.19 -16.15 -19.21
C ARG A 32 4.06 -15.41 -17.88
N HIS A 33 3.00 -14.62 -17.67
CA HIS A 33 2.75 -13.94 -16.39
C HIS A 33 2.57 -14.94 -15.25
N SER A 34 1.85 -16.03 -15.50
CA SER A 34 1.61 -17.13 -14.55
C SER A 34 2.89 -17.81 -14.06
N GLU A 35 3.96 -17.77 -14.87
CA GLU A 35 5.27 -18.30 -14.50
C GLU A 35 6.19 -17.22 -13.91
N LEU A 36 6.13 -15.99 -14.44
CA LEU A 36 6.99 -14.89 -14.00
C LEU A 36 6.58 -14.38 -12.61
N GLY A 37 5.29 -14.23 -12.34
CA GLY A 37 4.77 -13.67 -11.09
C GLY A 37 5.33 -14.35 -9.84
N PRO A 38 5.20 -15.69 -9.70
CA PRO A 38 5.73 -16.41 -8.55
C PRO A 38 7.26 -16.30 -8.42
N ALA A 39 8.00 -16.31 -9.55
CA ALA A 39 9.46 -16.22 -9.55
C ALA A 39 9.95 -14.80 -9.16
N ASP A 40 9.33 -13.75 -9.70
CA ASP A 40 9.58 -12.36 -9.33
C ASP A 40 9.30 -12.14 -7.84
N TYR A 41 8.14 -12.58 -7.36
CA TYR A 41 7.76 -12.44 -5.95
C TYR A 41 8.76 -13.13 -5.02
N ALA A 42 9.08 -14.40 -5.28
CA ALA A 42 10.01 -15.16 -4.42
C ALA A 42 11.38 -14.49 -4.33
N MET A 43 11.91 -14.00 -5.45
CA MET A 43 13.23 -13.41 -5.50
C MET A 43 13.27 -12.01 -4.87
N THR A 44 12.29 -11.16 -5.20
CA THR A 44 12.21 -9.81 -4.63
C THR A 44 11.93 -9.84 -3.12
N HIS A 45 11.16 -10.82 -2.64
CA HIS A 45 10.89 -10.99 -1.21
C HIS A 45 12.15 -11.29 -0.38
N ILE A 46 13.09 -12.08 -0.92
CA ILE A 46 14.39 -12.33 -0.28
C ILE A 46 15.14 -11.00 -0.10
N ARG A 47 15.23 -10.20 -1.17
CA ARG A 47 15.94 -8.91 -1.15
C ARG A 47 15.28 -7.88 -0.24
N GLN A 48 13.96 -7.82 -0.22
CA GLN A 48 13.22 -6.95 0.70
C GLN A 48 13.45 -7.34 2.17
N SER A 49 13.52 -8.65 2.46
CA SER A 49 13.84 -9.14 3.81
C SER A 49 15.27 -8.77 4.22
N GLU A 50 16.25 -8.89 3.31
CA GLU A 50 17.62 -8.44 3.55
C GLU A 50 17.69 -6.93 3.85
N ILE A 51 16.94 -6.08 3.13
CA ILE A 51 16.83 -4.65 3.42
C ILE A 51 16.21 -4.41 4.80
N ALA A 52 15.14 -5.13 5.15
CA ALA A 52 14.50 -5.02 6.46
C ALA A 52 15.45 -5.38 7.61
N GLU A 53 16.36 -6.33 7.38
CA GLU A 53 17.42 -6.74 8.30
C GLU A 53 18.66 -5.80 8.29
N GLY A 54 18.60 -4.69 7.55
CA GLY A 54 19.67 -3.69 7.47
C GLY A 54 20.87 -4.10 6.60
N ARG A 55 20.69 -5.10 5.72
CA ARG A 55 21.70 -5.53 4.72
C ARG A 55 21.49 -4.91 3.33
N GLY A 56 20.59 -3.94 3.23
CA GLY A 56 20.34 -3.19 2.00
C GLY A 56 21.51 -2.31 1.56
N PRO A 57 21.42 -1.73 0.36
CA PRO A 57 22.37 -0.71 -0.06
C PRO A 57 22.32 0.49 0.90
N SER A 58 23.46 1.13 1.13
CA SER A 58 23.53 2.36 1.92
C SER A 58 23.51 3.59 1.01
N GLY A 59 22.95 4.70 1.49
CA GLY A 59 22.94 5.97 0.76
C GLY A 59 22.42 7.14 1.59
N ASN A 60 22.20 8.28 0.93
CA ASN A 60 21.83 9.55 1.59
C ASN A 60 20.35 9.91 1.44
N PHE A 61 19.50 8.93 1.13
CA PHE A 61 18.07 9.15 0.81
C PHE A 61 17.86 10.13 -0.36
N ASP A 62 18.73 10.02 -1.37
CA ASP A 62 18.62 10.72 -2.64
C ASP A 62 18.14 9.78 -3.77
N LYS A 63 18.07 10.30 -4.99
CA LYS A 63 17.65 9.52 -6.16
C LYS A 63 18.59 8.36 -6.47
N GLU A 64 19.89 8.49 -6.19
CA GLU A 64 20.85 7.40 -6.37
C GLU A 64 20.60 6.29 -5.34
N HIS A 65 20.26 6.65 -4.10
CA HIS A 65 19.86 5.68 -3.10
C HIS A 65 18.56 4.95 -3.48
N LEU A 66 17.54 5.66 -3.97
CA LEU A 66 16.30 5.05 -4.47
C LEU A 66 16.57 4.07 -5.64
N LYS A 67 17.44 4.46 -6.58
CA LYS A 67 17.89 3.59 -7.68
C LYS A 67 18.66 2.38 -7.16
N ALA A 68 19.53 2.56 -6.16
CA ALA A 68 20.27 1.47 -5.54
C ALA A 68 19.34 0.47 -4.86
N ILE A 69 18.33 0.93 -4.14
CA ILE A 69 17.30 0.08 -3.52
C ILE A 69 16.53 -0.70 -4.59
N HIS A 70 16.06 -0.04 -5.65
CA HIS A 70 15.42 -0.74 -6.76
C HIS A 70 16.38 -1.76 -7.41
N GLY A 71 17.62 -1.37 -7.66
CA GLY A 71 18.66 -2.24 -8.18
C GLY A 71 18.80 -3.49 -7.33
N TYR A 72 18.92 -3.32 -6.01
CA TYR A 72 19.09 -4.42 -5.06
C TYR A 72 17.87 -5.37 -5.01
N ILE A 73 16.65 -4.83 -5.03
CA ILE A 73 15.42 -5.63 -4.98
C ILE A 73 15.26 -6.48 -6.25
N PHE A 74 15.56 -5.90 -7.41
CA PHE A 74 15.25 -6.51 -8.71
C PHE A 74 16.45 -7.10 -9.44
N GLN A 75 17.66 -7.06 -8.85
CA GLN A 75 18.91 -7.49 -9.50
C GLN A 75 18.87 -8.93 -10.01
N ASP A 76 18.09 -9.81 -9.40
CA ASP A 76 18.01 -11.22 -9.79
C ASP A 76 16.86 -11.50 -10.78
N VAL A 77 15.99 -10.51 -11.03
CA VAL A 77 14.83 -10.64 -11.93
C VAL A 77 15.05 -9.92 -13.25
N TYR A 78 15.54 -8.68 -13.21
CA TYR A 78 15.59 -7.79 -14.38
C TYR A 78 17.00 -7.29 -14.66
N GLU A 79 17.39 -7.24 -15.94
CA GLU A 79 18.68 -6.68 -16.36
C GLU A 79 18.73 -5.15 -16.23
N TRP A 80 17.57 -4.50 -16.25
CA TRP A 80 17.41 -3.06 -16.09
C TRP A 80 17.20 -2.63 -14.62
N ALA A 81 17.41 -3.53 -13.65
CA ALA A 81 17.25 -3.21 -12.24
C ALA A 81 18.14 -2.01 -11.83
N GLY A 82 17.51 -0.96 -11.27
CA GLY A 82 18.16 0.26 -10.81
C GLY A 82 18.19 1.38 -11.86
N HIS A 83 17.76 1.09 -13.09
CA HIS A 83 17.61 2.09 -14.14
C HIS A 83 16.22 2.70 -14.14
N THR A 84 16.16 4.03 -14.21
CA THR A 84 14.89 4.73 -14.40
C THR A 84 14.41 4.56 -15.85
N ARG A 85 13.11 4.62 -16.08
CA ARG A 85 12.51 4.31 -17.39
C ARG A 85 12.84 5.32 -18.49
N ASN A 86 13.41 6.48 -18.16
CA ASN A 86 13.95 7.44 -19.13
C ASN A 86 15.41 7.17 -19.53
N GLU A 87 16.06 6.18 -18.92
CA GLU A 87 17.38 5.70 -19.33
C GLU A 87 17.27 4.62 -20.42
N SER A 88 18.40 4.23 -21.00
CA SER A 88 18.50 3.21 -22.06
C SER A 88 19.39 2.04 -21.63
N PRO A 89 18.97 1.21 -20.67
CA PRO A 89 19.71 0.04 -20.23
C PRO A 89 19.84 -1.00 -21.35
N ILE A 90 20.71 -1.99 -21.13
CA ILE A 90 20.84 -3.14 -22.01
C ILE A 90 19.93 -4.25 -21.48
N VAL A 91 19.08 -4.79 -22.35
CA VAL A 91 18.21 -5.94 -22.09
C VAL A 91 18.40 -6.94 -23.23
N ASP A 92 18.73 -8.19 -22.91
CA ASP A 92 19.07 -9.26 -23.84
C ASP A 92 20.14 -8.83 -24.86
N GLY A 93 21.15 -8.09 -24.39
CA GLY A 93 22.26 -7.59 -25.22
C GLY A 93 21.92 -6.41 -26.12
N GLN A 94 20.69 -5.87 -26.07
CA GLN A 94 20.26 -4.74 -26.88
C GLN A 94 19.87 -3.53 -26.03
N ARG A 95 20.10 -2.31 -26.51
CA ARG A 95 19.61 -1.10 -25.85
C ARG A 95 18.10 -0.98 -26.03
N VAL A 96 17.40 -0.74 -24.93
CA VAL A 96 15.97 -0.41 -24.94
C VAL A 96 15.78 1.11 -25.02
N GLU A 97 14.70 1.52 -25.68
CA GLU A 97 14.36 2.94 -25.80
C GLU A 97 13.80 3.52 -24.49
N PRO A 98 14.09 4.80 -24.19
CA PRO A 98 13.46 5.51 -23.08
C PRO A 98 11.94 5.55 -23.20
N ILE A 99 11.25 5.36 -22.07
CA ILE A 99 9.80 5.44 -21.96
C ILE A 99 9.41 6.86 -21.54
N GLY A 100 8.88 7.63 -22.49
CA GLY A 100 8.35 8.98 -22.25
C GLY A 100 7.04 8.96 -21.47
N SER A 101 5.98 8.45 -22.08
CA SER A 101 4.64 8.40 -21.48
C SER A 101 4.37 7.03 -20.84
N LEU A 102 3.78 7.05 -19.65
CA LEU A 102 3.30 5.87 -18.94
C LEU A 102 2.04 6.26 -18.18
N SER A 103 1.03 5.39 -18.18
CA SER A 103 -0.21 5.57 -17.46
C SER A 103 -0.64 4.26 -16.79
N LYS A 104 -1.52 4.38 -15.81
CA LYS A 104 -2.18 3.26 -15.16
C LYS A 104 -3.64 3.64 -14.89
N GLY A 105 -4.58 2.90 -15.50
CA GLY A 105 -5.98 3.31 -15.58
C GLY A 105 -6.10 4.70 -16.20
N SER A 106 -6.90 5.57 -15.59
CA SER A 106 -7.09 6.97 -15.99
C SER A 106 -5.95 7.92 -15.60
N THR A 107 -4.96 7.46 -14.82
CA THR A 107 -3.89 8.32 -14.28
C THR A 107 -2.64 8.28 -15.15
N SER A 108 -2.14 9.45 -15.56
CA SER A 108 -0.87 9.60 -16.28
C SER A 108 0.27 9.97 -15.33
N PHE A 109 1.40 9.30 -15.46
CA PHE A 109 2.61 9.62 -14.69
C PHE A 109 3.42 10.75 -15.33
N LEU A 110 4.36 11.31 -14.58
CA LEU A 110 5.25 12.36 -15.05
C LEU A 110 5.98 11.94 -16.34
N HIS A 111 6.01 12.79 -17.37
CA HIS A 111 6.70 12.41 -18.61
C HIS A 111 8.21 12.12 -18.38
N GLY A 112 8.74 11.11 -19.07
CA GLY A 112 10.09 10.57 -18.87
C GLY A 112 11.21 11.61 -18.96
N SER A 113 11.04 12.66 -19.78
CA SER A 113 12.00 13.77 -19.89
C SER A 113 12.12 14.63 -18.62
N ARG A 114 11.22 14.45 -17.64
CA ARG A 114 11.18 15.19 -16.37
C ARG A 114 11.52 14.32 -15.16
N ILE A 115 11.80 13.03 -15.31
CA ILE A 115 12.01 12.12 -14.17
C ILE A 115 13.13 12.62 -13.25
N ASP A 116 14.28 13.02 -13.82
CA ASP A 116 15.41 13.47 -13.00
C ASP A 116 15.06 14.67 -12.10
N PHE A 117 14.42 15.69 -12.70
CA PHE A 117 13.91 16.85 -11.97
C PHE A 117 12.80 16.46 -10.98
N GLY A 118 11.87 15.60 -11.38
CA GLY A 118 10.77 15.15 -10.53
C GLY A 118 11.24 14.39 -9.30
N LEU A 119 12.27 13.56 -9.43
CA LEU A 119 12.91 12.89 -8.29
C LEU A 119 13.54 13.91 -7.32
N ASP A 120 14.23 14.92 -7.86
CA ASP A 120 14.83 15.97 -7.05
C ASP A 120 13.77 16.77 -6.28
N GLU A 121 12.63 17.08 -6.90
CA GLU A 121 11.49 17.73 -6.25
C GLU A 121 10.84 16.84 -5.18
N ALA A 122 10.52 15.60 -5.54
CA ALA A 122 9.85 14.63 -4.66
C ALA A 122 10.62 14.39 -3.37
N LEU A 123 11.96 14.39 -3.41
CA LEU A 123 12.83 14.12 -2.27
C LEU A 123 13.16 15.36 -1.43
N LYS A 124 12.78 16.58 -1.87
CA LYS A 124 13.03 17.81 -1.10
C LYS A 124 12.59 17.76 0.37
N PRO A 125 11.41 17.21 0.73
CA PRO A 125 10.92 17.24 2.11
C PRO A 125 11.81 16.52 3.13
N ILE A 126 12.70 15.65 2.66
CA ILE A 126 13.59 14.78 3.47
C ILE A 126 15.08 15.11 3.28
N ARG A 127 15.42 16.21 2.61
CA ARG A 127 16.83 16.60 2.35
C ARG A 127 17.59 17.08 3.58
N ASP A 128 16.90 17.54 4.61
CA ASP A 128 17.53 18.07 5.84
C ASP A 128 17.51 17.00 6.95
N PRO A 129 18.67 16.40 7.28
CA PRO A 129 18.76 15.38 8.32
C PRO A 129 18.43 15.90 9.72
N ASP A 130 18.65 17.18 10.01
CA ASP A 130 18.43 17.75 11.35
C ASP A 130 16.93 17.94 11.61
N VAL A 131 16.17 18.26 10.56
CA VAL A 131 14.70 18.29 10.59
C VAL A 131 14.12 16.89 10.82
N LEU A 132 14.70 15.86 10.19
CA LEU A 132 14.21 14.49 10.34
C LEU A 132 14.57 13.89 11.70
N ARG A 133 15.79 14.14 12.20
CA ARG A 133 16.25 13.65 13.51
C ARG A 133 15.45 14.20 14.68
N THR A 134 14.81 15.36 14.51
CA THR A 134 14.01 16.02 15.55
C THR A 134 12.51 15.93 15.31
N ALA A 135 12.08 15.21 14.26
CA ALA A 135 10.68 15.08 13.89
C ALA A 135 9.89 14.25 14.91
N THR A 136 8.69 14.70 15.25
CA THR A 136 7.70 13.84 15.88
C THR A 136 7.19 12.81 14.87
N PRO A 137 6.60 11.68 15.30
CA PRO A 137 6.01 10.70 14.38
C PRO A 137 5.05 11.32 13.36
N GLU A 138 4.25 12.30 13.76
CA GLU A 138 3.28 12.99 12.90
C GLU A 138 3.97 13.86 11.84
N ARG A 139 5.05 14.57 12.23
CA ARG A 139 5.85 15.38 11.30
C ARG A 139 6.67 14.52 10.35
N PHE A 140 7.17 13.38 10.82
CA PHE A 140 7.80 12.39 9.95
C PHE A 140 6.78 11.83 8.94
N ALA A 141 5.60 11.42 9.40
CA ALA A 141 4.53 10.89 8.55
C ALA A 141 4.07 11.89 7.48
N GLU A 142 3.97 13.17 7.83
CA GLU A 142 3.68 14.25 6.89
C GLU A 142 4.74 14.35 5.78
N ARG A 143 6.02 14.38 6.14
CA ARG A 143 7.13 14.48 5.17
C ARG A 143 7.28 13.23 4.32
N ALA A 144 7.28 12.05 4.95
CA ALA A 144 7.38 10.77 4.25
C ALA A 144 6.17 10.55 3.34
N GLY A 145 4.97 10.96 3.77
CA GLY A 145 3.76 10.90 2.95
C GLY A 145 3.82 11.83 1.74
N GLN A 146 4.35 13.04 1.90
CA GLN A 146 4.60 13.94 0.76
C GLN A 146 5.58 13.33 -0.24
N VAL A 147 6.71 12.79 0.24
CA VAL A 147 7.70 12.11 -0.63
C VAL A 147 7.05 10.94 -1.36
N LEU A 148 6.29 10.10 -0.67
CA LEU A 148 5.66 8.91 -1.27
C LEU A 148 4.62 9.30 -2.34
N ALA A 149 3.79 10.31 -2.08
CA ALA A 149 2.81 10.82 -3.05
C ALA A 149 3.51 11.37 -4.32
N GLU A 150 4.55 12.19 -4.15
CA GLU A 150 5.30 12.74 -5.27
C GLU A 150 6.03 11.65 -6.06
N LEU A 151 6.66 10.68 -5.37
CA LEU A 151 7.31 9.54 -6.04
C LEU A 151 6.31 8.67 -6.81
N ASN A 152 5.07 8.52 -6.32
CA ASN A 152 4.00 7.82 -7.03
C ASN A 152 3.66 8.50 -8.36
N TYR A 153 3.61 9.84 -8.37
CA TYR A 153 3.40 10.62 -9.60
C TYR A 153 4.60 10.56 -10.55
N VAL A 154 5.84 10.67 -10.02
CA VAL A 154 7.07 10.58 -10.82
C VAL A 154 7.18 9.23 -11.53
N HIS A 155 6.85 8.14 -10.83
CA HIS A 155 6.87 6.76 -11.34
C HIS A 155 8.15 6.43 -12.12
N PRO A 156 9.32 6.49 -11.45
CA PRO A 156 10.61 6.56 -12.11
C PRO A 156 11.05 5.26 -12.80
N PHE A 157 10.55 4.09 -12.41
CA PHE A 157 10.97 2.79 -12.92
C PHE A 157 9.94 2.16 -13.88
N ARG A 158 10.38 1.19 -14.70
CA ARG A 158 9.49 0.46 -15.62
C ARG A 158 8.48 -0.42 -14.87
N GLU A 159 8.92 -1.08 -13.80
CA GLU A 159 8.12 -1.92 -12.90
C GLU A 159 8.82 -1.92 -11.54
N GLY A 160 8.10 -2.17 -10.45
CA GLY A 160 8.69 -2.27 -9.11
C GLY A 160 8.70 -0.97 -8.30
N ASN A 161 8.02 0.08 -8.78
CA ASN A 161 7.97 1.39 -8.12
C ASN A 161 7.51 1.30 -6.65
N GLY A 162 6.37 0.68 -6.38
CA GLY A 162 5.83 0.56 -5.02
C GLY A 162 6.79 -0.14 -4.04
N ARG A 163 7.35 -1.30 -4.45
CA ARG A 163 8.30 -2.07 -3.62
C ARG A 163 9.57 -1.28 -3.31
N ALA A 164 10.09 -0.52 -4.27
CA ALA A 164 11.27 0.32 -4.06
C ALA A 164 10.96 1.53 -3.16
N GLN A 165 9.81 2.17 -3.36
CA GLN A 165 9.36 3.32 -2.56
C GLN A 165 9.07 2.93 -1.11
N GLU A 166 8.34 1.84 -0.88
CA GLU A 166 8.04 1.32 0.46
C GLU A 166 9.33 0.96 1.21
N ALA A 167 10.26 0.25 0.55
CA ALA A 167 11.56 -0.07 1.13
C ALA A 167 12.39 1.18 1.45
N PHE A 168 12.39 2.18 0.55
CA PHE A 168 13.08 3.45 0.76
C PHE A 168 12.53 4.22 1.97
N ILE A 169 11.20 4.32 2.10
CA ILE A 169 10.55 5.02 3.21
C ILE A 169 10.70 4.25 4.53
N ALA A 170 10.64 2.91 4.50
CA ALA A 170 10.88 2.09 5.68
C ALA A 170 12.33 2.22 6.18
N GLU A 171 13.29 2.27 5.27
CA GLU A 171 14.69 2.52 5.62
C GLU A 171 14.92 3.94 6.16
N LEU A 172 14.26 4.94 5.56
CA LEU A 172 14.29 6.32 6.05
C LEU A 172 13.77 6.38 7.49
N GLY A 173 12.63 5.76 7.75
CA GLY A 173 12.06 5.68 9.09
C GLY A 173 13.05 5.04 10.07
N ARG A 174 13.54 3.85 9.76
CA ARG A 174 14.50 3.12 10.60
C ARG A 174 15.75 3.95 10.91
N HIS A 175 16.27 4.69 9.92
CA HIS A 175 17.42 5.55 10.10
C HIS A 175 17.17 6.71 11.07
N TYR A 176 15.96 7.27 11.09
CA TYR A 176 15.57 8.38 11.96
C TYR A 176 14.78 7.97 13.20
N GLY A 177 14.66 6.66 13.49
CA GLY A 177 14.02 6.14 14.70
C GLY A 177 12.50 5.96 14.62
N HIS A 178 11.93 5.91 13.42
CA HIS A 178 10.53 5.63 13.18
C HIS A 178 10.36 4.25 12.53
N GLU A 179 9.61 3.35 13.17
CA GLU A 179 9.27 2.08 12.57
C GLU A 179 8.10 2.27 11.61
N VAL A 180 8.33 2.06 10.31
CA VAL A 180 7.30 2.14 9.27
C VAL A 180 6.96 0.72 8.81
N ASP A 181 5.71 0.31 9.02
CA ASP A 181 5.22 -1.02 8.67
C ASP A 181 4.14 -0.93 7.59
N PHE A 182 4.53 -1.18 6.34
CA PHE A 182 3.58 -1.23 5.22
C PHE A 182 2.77 -2.53 5.17
N THR A 183 3.08 -3.56 5.98
CA THR A 183 2.29 -4.80 5.99
C THR A 183 0.89 -4.60 6.58
N VAL A 184 0.61 -3.46 7.21
CA VAL A 184 -0.74 -3.09 7.67
C VAL A 184 -1.50 -2.20 6.67
N ILE A 185 -0.92 -1.90 5.51
CA ILE A 185 -1.56 -1.06 4.49
C ILE A 185 -2.05 -1.96 3.35
N SER A 186 -3.37 -2.02 3.18
CA SER A 186 -3.96 -2.81 2.10
C SER A 186 -3.76 -2.16 0.73
N LYS A 187 -3.77 -2.99 -0.32
CA LYS A 187 -3.61 -2.51 -1.70
C LYS A 187 -4.68 -1.49 -2.11
N PRO A 188 -6.00 -1.70 -1.86
CA PRO A 188 -7.02 -0.72 -2.18
C PRO A 188 -6.79 0.63 -1.49
N ARG A 189 -6.33 0.62 -0.23
CA ARG A 189 -6.02 1.85 0.50
C ARG A 189 -4.86 2.61 -0.11
N MET A 190 -3.76 1.93 -0.45
CA MET A 190 -2.62 2.58 -1.10
C MET A 190 -3.02 3.19 -2.45
N ILE A 191 -3.86 2.48 -3.22
CA ILE A 191 -4.39 2.97 -4.50
C ILE A 191 -5.27 4.21 -4.28
N GLU A 192 -6.22 4.18 -3.35
CA GLU A 192 -7.09 5.32 -3.03
C GLU A 192 -6.25 6.55 -2.68
N ALA A 193 -5.31 6.42 -1.74
CA ALA A 193 -4.46 7.54 -1.31
C ALA A 193 -3.59 8.08 -2.46
N SER A 194 -3.11 7.20 -3.34
CA SER A 194 -2.31 7.61 -4.50
C SER A 194 -3.14 8.38 -5.53
N ILE A 195 -4.37 7.94 -5.81
CA ILE A 195 -5.29 8.63 -6.72
C ILE A 195 -5.70 9.98 -6.13
N GLU A 196 -6.07 10.00 -4.85
CA GLU A 196 -6.50 11.22 -4.17
C GLU A 196 -5.40 12.28 -4.17
N THR A 197 -4.16 11.92 -3.79
CA THR A 197 -3.04 12.86 -3.80
C THR A 197 -2.58 13.27 -5.19
N THR A 198 -2.83 12.45 -6.22
CA THR A 198 -2.60 12.85 -7.61
C THR A 198 -3.61 13.92 -8.06
N ASN A 199 -4.87 13.79 -7.64
CA ASN A 199 -5.93 14.74 -7.99
C ASN A 199 -5.86 16.02 -7.14
N ASP A 200 -5.48 15.91 -5.88
CA ASP A 200 -5.27 17.01 -4.93
C ASP A 200 -3.96 16.78 -4.14
N PRO A 201 -2.85 17.41 -4.56
CA PRO A 201 -1.57 17.31 -3.86
C PRO A 201 -1.59 17.82 -2.41
N SER A 202 -2.64 18.55 -2.00
CA SER A 202 -2.82 19.00 -0.61
C SER A 202 -3.57 17.99 0.28
N SER A 203 -4.10 16.92 -0.31
CA SER A 203 -4.82 15.87 0.42
C SER A 203 -3.95 15.25 1.53
N PRO A 204 -4.52 15.01 2.73
CA PRO A 204 -3.83 14.32 3.81
C PRO A 204 -3.78 12.79 3.62
N ALA A 205 -4.34 12.23 2.55
CA ALA A 205 -4.52 10.78 2.41
C ALA A 205 -3.23 9.98 2.52
N MET A 206 -2.14 10.43 1.88
CA MET A 206 -0.86 9.73 1.98
C MET A 206 -0.21 9.92 3.36
N LYS A 207 -0.35 11.09 3.99
CA LYS A 207 0.04 11.28 5.39
C LYS A 207 -0.70 10.29 6.30
N HIS A 208 -1.99 10.08 6.10
CA HIS A 208 -2.80 9.13 6.85
C HIS A 208 -2.37 7.66 6.64
N VAL A 209 -1.89 7.30 5.44
CA VAL A 209 -1.24 6.00 5.20
C VAL A 209 0.01 5.87 6.09
N LEU A 210 0.85 6.90 6.13
CA LEU A 210 2.07 6.89 6.93
C LEU A 210 1.78 6.85 8.44
N GLU A 211 0.82 7.65 8.93
CA GLU A 211 0.42 7.63 10.34
C GLU A 211 -0.02 6.23 10.79
N ASP A 212 -0.75 5.52 9.94
CA ASP A 212 -1.20 4.16 10.22
C ASP A 212 -0.08 3.14 10.19
N SER A 213 0.89 3.32 9.30
CA SER A 213 2.08 2.46 9.22
C SER A 213 3.09 2.70 10.35
N ILE A 214 3.01 3.84 11.05
CA ILE A 214 3.99 4.23 12.09
C ILE A 214 3.41 4.03 13.49
N ASN A 215 2.19 4.50 13.75
CA ASN A 215 1.62 4.50 15.09
C ASN A 215 1.30 3.05 15.53
N PRO A 216 1.88 2.56 16.64
CA PRO A 216 1.70 1.17 17.07
C PRO A 216 0.25 0.80 17.39
N ASN A 217 -0.53 1.72 17.96
CA ASN A 217 -1.94 1.50 18.25
C ASN A 217 -2.79 1.45 16.98
N ARG A 218 -2.45 2.27 15.97
CA ARG A 218 -3.12 2.20 14.66
C ARG A 218 -2.79 0.88 13.96
N ARG A 219 -1.53 0.44 14.00
CA ARG A 219 -1.11 -0.87 13.49
C ARG A 219 -1.85 -2.02 14.16
N GLU A 220 -1.99 -1.97 15.50
CA GLU A 220 -2.77 -2.95 16.25
C GLU A 220 -4.24 -2.98 15.79
N ALA A 221 -4.86 -1.82 15.64
CA ALA A 221 -6.24 -1.71 15.17
C ALA A 221 -6.45 -2.27 13.76
N LEU A 222 -5.52 -2.03 12.84
CA LEU A 222 -5.57 -2.58 11.48
C LEU A 222 -5.40 -4.09 11.47
N ARG A 223 -4.49 -4.65 12.27
CA ARG A 223 -4.32 -6.10 12.41
C ARG A 223 -5.55 -6.76 13.01
N ALA A 224 -6.23 -6.11 13.95
CA ALA A 224 -7.51 -6.60 14.49
C ALA A 224 -8.59 -6.64 13.39
N ALA A 225 -8.68 -5.61 12.55
CA ALA A 225 -9.60 -5.58 11.40
C ALA A 225 -9.28 -6.65 10.36
N PHE A 226 -8.00 -6.96 10.12
CA PHE A 226 -7.61 -8.07 9.25
C PHE A 226 -8.09 -9.40 9.82
N ALA A 227 -7.87 -9.63 11.11
CA ALA A 227 -8.32 -10.86 11.76
C ALA A 227 -9.86 -10.99 11.80
N ASP A 228 -10.60 -9.87 11.90
CA ASP A 228 -12.06 -9.85 11.78
C ASP A 228 -12.52 -10.30 10.39
N LEU A 229 -11.88 -9.81 9.33
CA LEU A 229 -12.16 -10.19 7.95
C LEU A 229 -11.84 -11.66 7.68
N GLU A 230 -10.68 -12.13 8.12
CA GLU A 230 -10.28 -13.54 7.98
C GLU A 230 -11.28 -14.48 8.67
N ARG A 231 -11.80 -14.09 9.84
CA ARG A 231 -12.87 -14.86 10.54
C ARG A 231 -14.16 -14.94 9.73
N CYS A 232 -14.42 -13.96 8.86
CA CYS A 232 -15.55 -13.95 7.94
C CYS A 232 -15.26 -14.68 6.62
N GLY A 233 -14.03 -15.16 6.41
CA GLY A 233 -13.61 -15.81 5.16
C GLY A 233 -13.20 -14.83 4.06
N GLU A 234 -12.96 -13.56 4.42
CA GLU A 234 -12.53 -12.51 3.50
C GLU A 234 -11.01 -12.39 3.45
N GLU A 235 -10.48 -11.96 2.31
CA GLU A 235 -9.06 -11.65 2.11
C GLU A 235 -8.80 -10.16 2.45
N PRO A 236 -8.16 -9.83 3.59
CA PRO A 236 -8.09 -8.45 4.07
C PRO A 236 -7.44 -7.47 3.08
N PHE A 237 -6.45 -7.93 2.33
CA PHE A 237 -5.71 -7.12 1.37
C PHE A 237 -6.51 -6.76 0.10
N GLU A 238 -7.72 -7.31 -0.08
CA GLU A 238 -8.65 -6.94 -1.15
C GLU A 238 -9.65 -5.85 -0.74
N HIS A 239 -9.63 -5.43 0.53
CA HIS A 239 -10.52 -4.42 1.10
C HIS A 239 -9.79 -3.12 1.43
N ASN A 240 -10.50 -1.99 1.38
CA ASN A 240 -9.97 -0.70 1.83
C ASN A 240 -10.14 -0.61 3.35
N ILE A 241 -9.02 -0.64 4.08
CA ILE A 241 -9.02 -0.73 5.54
C ILE A 241 -8.14 0.37 6.11
N ARG A 242 -8.73 1.25 6.93
CA ARG A 242 -7.98 2.32 7.62
C ARG A 242 -8.44 2.53 9.04
N THR A 243 -7.64 3.24 9.82
CA THR A 243 -8.11 3.72 11.12
C THR A 243 -8.96 4.98 10.99
N ALA A 244 -9.83 5.22 11.98
CA ALA A 244 -10.59 6.45 12.10
C ALA A 244 -9.70 7.68 12.32
N ARG A 245 -10.20 8.85 11.90
CA ARG A 245 -9.56 10.14 12.11
C ARG A 245 -10.35 10.99 13.12
N PRO A 246 -9.68 11.79 13.98
CA PRO A 246 -10.39 12.71 14.87
C PRO A 246 -11.29 13.68 14.09
N GLY A 247 -12.54 13.82 14.54
CA GLY A 247 -13.58 14.63 13.91
C GLY A 247 -14.35 13.93 12.79
N GLU A 248 -13.98 12.71 12.41
CA GLU A 248 -14.67 11.94 11.39
C GLU A 248 -16.02 11.42 11.90
N GLU A 249 -17.10 11.64 11.14
CA GLU A 249 -18.40 11.01 11.39
C GLU A 249 -18.42 9.62 10.76
N ILE A 250 -18.68 8.61 11.56
CA ILE A 250 -18.68 7.20 11.13
C ILE A 250 -20.07 6.63 11.33
N THR A 251 -20.62 6.10 10.23
CA THR A 251 -21.84 5.27 10.22
C THR A 251 -21.49 3.91 9.63
N GLY A 252 -21.92 2.83 10.27
CA GLY A 252 -21.74 1.51 9.70
C GLY A 252 -22.05 0.37 10.66
N GLN A 253 -21.83 -0.86 10.20
CA GLN A 253 -22.07 -2.07 10.97
C GLN A 253 -20.78 -2.58 11.61
N ILE A 254 -20.86 -3.09 12.84
CA ILE A 254 -19.71 -3.68 13.52
C ILE A 254 -19.44 -5.06 12.92
N LEU A 255 -18.28 -5.22 12.27
CA LEU A 255 -17.79 -6.49 11.75
C LEU A 255 -17.26 -7.39 12.86
N GLY A 256 -16.55 -6.79 13.81
CA GLY A 256 -15.97 -7.46 14.96
C GLY A 256 -15.33 -6.46 15.92
N HIS A 257 -15.06 -6.91 17.13
CA HIS A 257 -14.47 -6.09 18.18
C HIS A 257 -13.83 -6.95 19.27
N ASP A 258 -12.93 -6.34 20.04
CA ASP A 258 -12.45 -6.85 21.32
C ASP A 258 -12.55 -5.75 22.41
N ASP A 259 -11.76 -5.83 23.47
CA ASP A 259 -11.71 -4.83 24.55
C ASP A 259 -11.03 -3.50 24.12
N ARG A 260 -10.30 -3.51 23.00
CA ARG A 260 -9.37 -2.46 22.56
C ARG A 260 -9.75 -1.83 21.23
N VAL A 261 -10.26 -2.61 20.28
CA VAL A 261 -10.56 -2.21 18.91
C VAL A 261 -11.97 -2.65 18.52
N ALA A 262 -12.60 -1.90 17.62
CA ALA A 262 -13.71 -2.41 16.82
C ALA A 262 -13.47 -2.11 15.32
N SER A 263 -13.98 -2.99 14.46
CA SER A 263 -13.91 -2.87 13.01
C SER A 263 -15.31 -2.58 12.49
N ILE A 264 -15.47 -1.47 11.76
CA ILE A 264 -16.77 -1.00 11.27
C ILE A 264 -16.76 -1.05 9.75
N VAL A 265 -17.72 -1.76 9.17
CA VAL A 265 -17.98 -1.77 7.72
C VAL A 265 -18.89 -0.60 7.41
N THR A 266 -18.41 0.31 6.58
CA THR A 266 -19.19 1.42 6.00
C THR A 266 -19.49 1.11 4.53
N ASP A 267 -20.28 1.97 3.88
CA ASP A 267 -20.61 1.84 2.45
C ASP A 267 -19.38 1.86 1.52
N GLU A 268 -18.26 2.40 1.98
CA GLU A 268 -17.07 2.60 1.15
C GLU A 268 -15.87 1.75 1.56
N ARG A 269 -15.75 1.42 2.85
CA ARG A 269 -14.51 0.93 3.43
C ARG A 269 -14.73 0.31 4.80
N ILE A 270 -13.66 -0.27 5.34
CA ILE A 270 -13.61 -0.76 6.72
C ILE A 270 -12.80 0.22 7.55
N ILE A 271 -13.37 0.67 8.66
CA ILE A 271 -12.76 1.61 9.58
C ILE A 271 -12.50 0.92 10.91
N ALA A 272 -11.22 0.79 11.26
CA ALA A 272 -10.79 0.35 12.58
C ALA A 272 -10.85 1.54 13.56
N VAL A 273 -11.55 1.36 14.67
CA VAL A 273 -11.84 2.41 15.67
C VAL A 273 -11.38 1.97 17.05
N ASP A 274 -11.07 2.93 17.91
CA ASP A 274 -10.77 2.65 19.31
C ASP A 274 -12.05 2.21 20.03
N ARG A 275 -12.02 1.03 20.67
CA ARG A 275 -13.19 0.47 21.36
C ARG A 275 -13.72 1.39 22.46
N ALA A 276 -12.87 2.25 23.03
CA ALA A 276 -13.26 3.23 24.04
C ALA A 276 -14.28 4.27 23.52
N GLU A 277 -14.36 4.47 22.21
CA GLU A 277 -15.27 5.43 21.58
C GLU A 277 -16.70 4.90 21.47
N LEU A 278 -16.85 3.58 21.52
CA LEU A 278 -18.14 2.92 21.45
C LEU A 278 -18.72 2.65 22.86
N PRO A 279 -20.06 2.54 22.98
CA PRO A 279 -20.71 2.15 24.24
C PRO A 279 -20.17 0.84 24.82
N GLU A 280 -20.27 0.64 26.14
CA GLU A 280 -19.84 -0.61 26.79
C GLU A 280 -20.58 -1.82 26.22
N ARG A 281 -21.91 -1.68 26.16
CA ARG A 281 -22.78 -2.65 25.52
C ARG A 281 -23.02 -2.20 24.08
N LEU A 282 -22.48 -2.97 23.15
CA LEU A 282 -22.74 -2.76 21.72
C LEU A 282 -24.18 -3.19 21.40
N PRO A 283 -24.79 -2.59 20.39
CA PRO A 283 -26.11 -3.00 19.93
C PRO A 283 -26.06 -4.41 19.34
N ASP A 284 -27.23 -5.04 19.22
CA ASP A 284 -27.37 -6.40 18.69
C ASP A 284 -26.87 -6.48 17.23
N ASP A 285 -26.47 -7.69 16.81
CA ASP A 285 -26.01 -8.00 15.46
C ASP A 285 -26.97 -7.39 14.40
N ASN A 286 -26.40 -6.68 13.42
CA ASN A 286 -27.06 -5.93 12.34
C ASN A 286 -27.56 -4.50 12.65
N THR A 287 -27.26 -3.94 13.83
CA THR A 287 -27.55 -2.52 14.10
C THR A 287 -26.38 -1.64 13.66
N GLU A 288 -26.66 -0.58 12.89
CA GLU A 288 -25.67 0.44 12.59
C GLU A 288 -25.31 1.27 13.82
N VAL A 289 -24.03 1.58 13.95
CA VAL A 289 -23.54 2.59 14.90
C VAL A 289 -23.29 3.90 14.16
N TYR A 290 -23.56 5.01 14.85
CA TYR A 290 -23.23 6.35 14.40
C TYR A 290 -22.54 7.12 15.52
N PHE A 291 -21.36 7.67 15.24
CA PHE A 291 -20.63 8.53 16.18
C PHE A 291 -19.57 9.37 15.46
N THR A 292 -19.11 10.43 16.13
CA THR A 292 -17.93 11.19 15.70
C THR A 292 -16.69 10.66 16.41
N ALA A 293 -15.71 10.18 15.66
CA ALA A 293 -14.44 9.72 16.19
C ALA A 293 -13.67 10.89 16.82
N ARG A 294 -13.05 10.64 17.97
CA ARG A 294 -12.26 11.58 18.77
C ARG A 294 -10.85 11.05 19.04
N SER A 295 -10.64 9.74 18.98
CA SER A 295 -9.36 9.10 19.24
C SER A 295 -8.33 9.47 18.18
N ASP A 296 -7.17 9.92 18.64
CA ASP A 296 -5.96 10.10 17.83
C ASP A 296 -5.06 8.84 17.86
N PHE A 297 -5.51 7.78 18.56
CA PHE A 297 -4.75 6.56 18.84
C PHE A 297 -3.47 6.81 19.65
N SER A 298 -3.40 7.88 20.45
CA SER A 298 -2.36 8.05 21.50
C SER A 298 -2.50 7.03 22.62
N ARG A 299 -3.71 6.51 22.82
CA ARG A 299 -4.06 5.34 23.63
C ARG A 299 -4.95 4.43 22.80
N LEU A 300 -5.14 3.18 23.25
CA LEU A 300 -6.04 2.24 22.60
C LEU A 300 -6.77 1.40 23.65
N GLY A 301 -8.09 1.36 23.53
CA GLY A 301 -8.98 0.71 24.49
C GLY A 301 -9.14 1.50 25.78
N ARG A 302 -10.01 1.00 26.64
CA ARG A 302 -10.21 1.55 27.99
C ARG A 302 -9.14 1.02 28.92
N GLU A 303 -8.60 1.88 29.80
CA GLU A 303 -7.79 1.39 30.92
C GLU A 303 -8.67 0.44 31.74
N ARG A 304 -8.25 -0.83 31.89
CA ARG A 304 -8.90 -1.74 32.83
C ARG A 304 -8.72 -1.12 34.21
N GLN A 305 -9.78 -0.54 34.77
CA GLN A 305 -9.85 -0.35 36.21
C GLN A 305 -9.57 -1.72 36.82
N ALA A 306 -8.62 -1.80 37.73
CA ALA A 306 -8.32 -3.00 38.49
C ALA A 306 -9.51 -3.30 39.41
N THR A 307 -10.59 -3.81 38.83
CA THR A 307 -11.75 -4.30 39.55
C THR A 307 -11.48 -5.76 39.84
N GLU A 308 -11.41 -6.08 41.12
CA GLU A 308 -11.10 -7.39 41.68
C GLU A 308 -11.82 -8.53 40.95
N ALA A 309 -11.06 -9.61 40.74
CA ALA A 309 -11.47 -10.83 40.08
C ALA A 309 -12.81 -11.37 40.61
N HIS A 310 -13.75 -11.57 39.69
CA HIS A 310 -14.74 -12.64 39.82
C HIS A 310 -14.75 -13.45 38.52
N LEU A 311 -14.05 -14.58 38.58
CA LEU A 311 -14.12 -15.65 37.58
C LEU A 311 -15.56 -16.14 37.48
N ARG A 312 -16.21 -15.91 36.33
CA ARG A 312 -17.34 -16.73 35.88
C ARG A 312 -16.96 -17.39 34.55
N PRO A 313 -17.31 -18.67 34.33
CA PRO A 313 -16.84 -19.39 33.15
C PRO A 313 -17.44 -18.80 31.88
N GLN A 314 -16.60 -18.57 30.87
CA GLN A 314 -17.01 -18.25 29.50
C GLN A 314 -17.89 -19.39 28.97
N GLN A 315 -19.11 -19.07 28.54
CA GLN A 315 -19.90 -19.96 27.70
C GLN A 315 -19.33 -19.89 26.29
N ALA A 316 -19.09 -21.05 25.69
CA ALA A 316 -18.63 -21.18 24.32
C ALA A 316 -19.66 -20.60 23.35
N GLU A 317 -19.27 -19.57 22.59
CA GLU A 317 -20.06 -19.05 21.47
C GLU A 317 -20.09 -20.07 20.32
N GLN A 318 -21.27 -20.30 19.77
CA GLN A 318 -21.51 -21.20 18.65
C GLN A 318 -21.13 -20.55 17.30
N PRO A 319 -20.81 -21.33 16.25
CA PRO A 319 -20.33 -20.80 14.98
C PRO A 319 -21.42 -20.00 14.23
N GLN A 320 -21.15 -18.73 13.96
CA GLN A 320 -22.03 -17.80 13.26
C GLN A 320 -22.12 -18.13 11.76
N ARG A 321 -23.27 -18.65 11.32
CA ARG A 321 -23.61 -18.86 9.90
C ARG A 321 -24.29 -17.66 9.22
N ASP A 322 -24.78 -16.68 9.98
CA ASP A 322 -25.57 -15.56 9.44
C ASP A 322 -24.75 -14.33 9.01
N ARG A 323 -23.46 -14.26 9.37
CA ARG A 323 -22.56 -13.14 9.00
C ARG A 323 -22.31 -12.99 7.49
N SER A 324 -22.46 -14.06 6.71
CA SER A 324 -22.16 -14.03 5.26
C SER A 324 -23.21 -13.28 4.42
N THR A 325 -24.40 -13.03 4.96
CA THR A 325 -25.54 -12.57 4.14
C THR A 325 -25.58 -11.05 4.01
N GLY A 326 -25.21 -10.31 5.05
CA GLY A 326 -25.06 -8.85 5.02
C GLY A 326 -23.83 -8.42 4.22
N LEU A 327 -22.70 -9.11 4.44
CA LEU A 327 -21.45 -8.90 3.70
C LEU A 327 -21.66 -9.05 2.18
N LYS A 328 -22.35 -10.12 1.74
CA LYS A 328 -22.67 -10.36 0.32
C LYS A 328 -23.51 -9.28 -0.34
N ALA A 329 -24.37 -8.59 0.39
CA ALA A 329 -25.20 -7.52 -0.18
C ALA A 329 -24.36 -6.26 -0.44
N THR A 330 -23.53 -5.86 0.53
CA THR A 330 -22.61 -4.73 0.40
C THR A 330 -21.47 -5.04 -0.58
N GLU A 331 -20.99 -6.29 -0.61
CA GLU A 331 -20.03 -6.81 -1.61
C GLU A 331 -20.60 -6.79 -3.03
N ALA A 332 -21.87 -7.17 -3.24
CA ALA A 332 -22.48 -7.12 -4.56
C ALA A 332 -22.55 -5.68 -5.09
N GLU A 333 -22.79 -4.71 -4.22
CA GLU A 333 -22.79 -3.29 -4.59
C GLU A 333 -21.37 -2.76 -4.84
N MET A 334 -20.39 -3.13 -4.00
CA MET A 334 -18.99 -2.76 -4.20
C MET A 334 -18.37 -3.44 -5.44
N ALA A 335 -18.62 -4.72 -5.68
CA ALA A 335 -18.16 -5.46 -6.84
C ALA A 335 -18.83 -4.92 -8.12
N ALA A 336 -20.14 -4.67 -8.11
CA ALA A 336 -20.83 -4.05 -9.24
C ALA A 336 -20.34 -2.63 -9.54
N ARG A 337 -19.80 -1.90 -8.56
CA ARG A 337 -19.15 -0.59 -8.78
C ARG A 337 -17.75 -0.76 -9.39
N ARG A 338 -16.95 -1.71 -8.89
CA ARG A 338 -15.62 -2.05 -9.45
C ARG A 338 -15.68 -2.61 -10.87
N ASP A 339 -16.70 -3.43 -11.19
CA ASP A 339 -16.88 -3.98 -12.53
C ASP A 339 -17.31 -2.92 -13.54
N ARG A 340 -18.12 -1.94 -13.11
CA ARG A 340 -18.43 -0.75 -13.92
C ARG A 340 -17.20 0.10 -14.22
N GLU A 341 -16.26 0.19 -13.27
CA GLU A 341 -14.99 0.89 -13.45
C GLU A 341 -13.98 0.09 -14.31
N ARG A 342 -14.01 -1.25 -14.28
CA ARG A 342 -13.18 -2.11 -15.15
C ARG A 342 -13.68 -2.20 -16.60
N ASP A 343 -14.99 -2.21 -16.81
CA ASP A 343 -15.58 -2.30 -18.14
C ASP A 343 -15.31 -1.03 -18.98
N ASP A 344 -15.06 0.11 -18.33
CA ASP A 344 -14.60 1.33 -18.98
C ASP A 344 -13.09 1.29 -19.31
N ASP A 345 -12.28 0.54 -18.54
CA ASP A 345 -10.84 0.35 -18.79
C ASP A 345 -10.55 -0.58 -19.99
N ASP A 346 -11.44 -1.54 -20.29
CA ASP A 346 -11.26 -2.51 -21.40
C ASP A 346 -11.83 -2.01 -22.75
N ARG A 347 -12.63 -0.94 -22.75
CA ARG A 347 -13.20 -0.34 -23.97
C ARG A 347 -12.33 0.79 -24.55
N GLY A 348 -11.21 1.11 -23.91
CA GLY A 348 -10.32 2.21 -24.27
C GLY A 348 -8.97 1.83 -24.89
N ARG A 349 -8.71 0.55 -25.20
CA ARG A 349 -7.45 0.10 -25.84
C ARG A 349 -7.55 -0.03 -27.36
#